data_AF-A0A1C6MRQ7-F1
#
_entry.id   AF-A0A1C6MRQ7-F1
#
_cell.length_a   1.000
_cell.length_b   1.000
_cell.length_c   1.000
_cell.angle_alpha   90.00
_cell.angle_beta   90.00
_cell.angle_gamma   90.00
#
_symmetry.space_group_name_H-M   'P 1'
#
loop_
_entity.id
_entity.type
_entity.pdbx_description
1 polymer ?
#
loop_
_entity_poly.entity_id
_entity_poly.type
_entity_poly.pdbx_seq_one_letter_code
_entity_poly.pdbx_strand_id
1 'polypeptide(L)'
;MKRIGVTGHRTIPQEVQEHVLEELRAALCGHEGSLEALSSLAVGADQLFADLALAHGAELTVVIPSGDYEDGFADEADLARYRTLKARAAREIRLDFPHSTDEAYYAAGAYIADHCDRLLAVWDGLPARGLGGTGDIVTYARSLGRPVTVIWREGVERG
;
A
#
# COMPACT_ATOMS: atom_id res chain seq x y z
N MET A 1 -15.62 -5.66 11.12
CA MET A 1 -14.84 -4.65 10.39
C MET A 1 -13.94 -5.39 9.43
N LYS A 2 -14.08 -5.11 8.13
CA LYS A 2 -13.27 -5.74 7.08
C LYS A 2 -11.97 -4.97 6.93
N ARG A 3 -10.85 -5.66 6.71
CA ARG A 3 -9.52 -5.05 6.58
C ARG A 3 -8.95 -5.28 5.20
N ILE A 4 -8.55 -4.22 4.52
CA ILE A 4 -7.89 -4.30 3.22
C ILE A 4 -6.51 -3.64 3.32
N GLY A 5 -5.47 -4.40 3.00
CA GLY A 5 -4.12 -3.89 2.90
C GLY A 5 -3.76 -3.57 1.46
N VAL A 6 -2.80 -2.68 1.25
CA VAL A 6 -2.20 -2.42 -0.06
C VAL A 6 -0.70 -2.64 -0.05
N THR A 7 -0.18 -3.05 -1.20
CA THR A 7 1.23 -2.94 -1.58
C THR A 7 1.28 -2.57 -3.06
N GLY A 8 2.27 -1.79 -3.51
CA GLY A 8 2.32 -1.44 -4.91
C GLY A 8 3.51 -0.60 -5.36
N HIS A 9 3.59 -0.42 -6.66
CA HIS A 9 4.65 0.38 -7.29
C HIS A 9 4.56 1.86 -6.94
N ARG A 10 5.74 2.49 -6.79
CA ARG A 10 5.86 3.92 -6.57
C ARG A 10 5.55 4.75 -7.82
N THR A 11 5.73 4.14 -8.98
CA THR A 11 5.41 4.74 -10.28
C THR A 11 4.44 3.82 -11.00
N ILE A 12 3.30 4.39 -11.43
CA ILE A 12 2.27 3.69 -12.18
C ILE A 12 2.24 4.33 -13.58
N PRO A 13 2.55 3.59 -14.66
CA PRO A 13 2.49 4.12 -16.01
C PRO A 13 1.09 4.65 -16.36
N GLN A 14 1.04 5.73 -17.14
CA GLN A 14 -0.22 6.35 -17.54
C GLN A 14 -1.17 5.35 -18.22
N GLU A 15 -0.62 4.40 -18.98
CA GLU A 15 -1.33 3.35 -19.71
C GLU A 15 -2.16 2.42 -18.81
N VAL A 16 -1.76 2.24 -17.55
CA VAL A 16 -2.46 1.38 -16.57
C VAL A 16 -3.14 2.16 -15.47
N GLN A 17 -2.92 3.47 -15.39
CA GLN A 17 -3.38 4.29 -14.28
C GLN A 17 -4.91 4.30 -14.14
N GLU A 18 -5.65 4.39 -15.25
CA GLU A 18 -7.13 4.34 -15.24
C GLU A 18 -7.64 2.98 -14.74
N HIS A 19 -7.05 1.89 -15.25
CA HIS A 19 -7.39 0.54 -14.81
C HIS A 19 -7.10 0.32 -13.31
N VAL A 20 -5.93 0.78 -12.84
CA VAL A 20 -5.58 0.70 -11.41
C VAL A 20 -6.60 1.46 -10.55
N LEU A 21 -7.00 2.66 -10.97
CA LEU A 21 -8.01 3.47 -10.28
C LEU A 21 -9.37 2.76 -10.21
N GLU A 22 -9.83 2.18 -11.32
CA GLU A 22 -11.10 1.47 -11.41
C GLU A 22 -11.13 0.24 -10.49
N GLU A 23 -10.08 -0.59 -10.55
CA GLU A 23 -9.99 -1.81 -9.75
C GLU A 23 -9.84 -1.52 -8.25
N LEU A 24 -9.07 -0.49 -7.88
CA LEU A 24 -8.98 -0.06 -6.48
C LEU A 24 -10.33 0.42 -5.96
N ARG A 25 -11.07 1.23 -6.74
CA ARG A 25 -12.43 1.67 -6.38
C ARG A 25 -13.37 0.48 -6.24
N ALA A 26 -13.37 -0.43 -7.20
CA ALA A 26 -14.21 -1.62 -7.17
C ALA A 26 -13.92 -2.48 -5.93
N ALA A 27 -12.64 -2.61 -5.56
CA ALA A 27 -12.22 -3.36 -4.38
C ALA A 27 -12.61 -2.69 -3.05
N LEU A 28 -12.81 -1.37 -3.03
CA LEU A 28 -13.22 -0.59 -1.85
C LEU A 28 -14.74 -0.41 -1.73
N CYS A 29 -15.48 -0.63 -2.81
CA CYS A 29 -16.94 -0.52 -2.85
C CYS A 29 -17.66 -1.82 -2.46
N GLY A 30 -18.95 -1.71 -2.13
CA GLY A 30 -19.86 -2.86 -2.02
C GLY A 30 -19.66 -3.73 -0.78
N HIS A 31 -18.98 -3.24 0.25
CA HIS A 31 -18.84 -3.95 1.51
C HIS A 31 -19.97 -3.58 2.47
N GLU A 32 -20.54 -4.60 3.14
CA GLU A 32 -21.44 -4.38 4.26
C GLU A 32 -20.63 -4.11 5.54
N GLY A 33 -20.94 -3.01 6.24
CA GLY A 33 -20.28 -2.62 7.49
C GLY A 33 -19.01 -1.77 7.32
N SER A 34 -18.26 -1.60 8.41
CA SER A 34 -17.07 -0.74 8.43
C SER A 34 -15.85 -1.40 7.76
N LEU A 35 -15.07 -0.56 7.08
CA LEU A 35 -13.84 -0.93 6.37
C LEU A 35 -12.64 -0.23 7.01
N GLU A 36 -11.56 -0.97 7.23
CA GLU A 36 -10.25 -0.45 7.63
C GLU A 36 -9.25 -0.68 6.50
N ALA A 37 -8.58 0.38 6.08
CA ALA A 37 -7.55 0.38 5.06
C ALA A 37 -6.17 0.46 5.71
N LEU A 38 -5.25 -0.45 5.37
CA LEU A 38 -3.89 -0.49 5.88
C LEU A 38 -2.91 -0.14 4.76
N SER A 39 -2.06 0.87 4.99
CA SER A 39 -1.09 1.36 3.99
C SER A 39 0.15 1.92 4.67
N SER A 40 1.30 1.83 4.01
CA SER A 40 2.51 2.54 4.47
C SER A 40 2.58 3.97 3.93
N LEU A 41 1.65 4.36 3.06
CA LEU A 41 1.59 5.67 2.39
C LEU A 41 2.84 6.01 1.57
N ALA A 42 3.54 4.99 1.07
CA ALA A 42 4.59 5.19 0.09
C ALA A 42 4.05 5.94 -1.14
N VAL A 43 4.92 6.68 -1.84
CA VAL A 43 4.55 7.35 -3.10
C VAL A 43 3.91 6.34 -4.05
N GLY A 44 2.95 6.78 -4.88
CA GLY A 44 2.31 5.95 -5.89
C GLY A 44 1.08 5.20 -5.38
N ALA A 45 1.10 3.87 -5.52
CA ALA A 45 -0.07 3.01 -5.26
C ALA A 45 -0.64 3.15 -3.84
N ASP A 46 0.23 3.26 -2.83
CA ASP A 46 -0.15 3.31 -1.42
C ASP A 46 -0.96 4.58 -1.09
N GLN A 47 -0.51 5.75 -1.58
CA GLN A 47 -1.23 7.02 -1.43
C GLN A 47 -2.52 7.04 -2.26
N LEU A 48 -2.50 6.49 -3.47
CA LEU A 48 -3.69 6.38 -4.33
C LEU A 48 -4.80 5.55 -3.65
N PHE A 49 -4.42 4.40 -3.09
CA PHE A 49 -5.33 3.54 -2.34
C PHE A 49 -5.88 4.25 -1.10
N ALA A 50 -5.03 4.94 -0.33
CA ALA A 50 -5.45 5.65 0.88
C ALA A 50 -6.47 6.77 0.59
N ASP A 51 -6.25 7.55 -0.47
CA ASP A 51 -7.20 8.58 -0.91
C ASP A 51 -8.56 7.99 -1.27
N LEU A 52 -8.58 6.91 -2.05
CA LEU A 52 -9.81 6.23 -2.44
C LEU A 52 -10.50 5.62 -1.22
N ALA A 53 -9.75 4.96 -0.34
CA ALA A 53 -10.30 4.35 0.87
C ALA A 53 -10.99 5.39 1.76
N LEU A 54 -10.32 6.52 2.02
CA LEU A 54 -10.90 7.63 2.78
C LEU A 54 -12.12 8.25 2.07
N ALA A 55 -12.10 8.38 0.74
CA ALA A 55 -13.24 8.89 -0.03
C ALA A 55 -14.46 7.96 0.05
N HIS A 56 -14.24 6.66 0.24
CA HIS A 56 -15.29 5.65 0.44
C HIS A 56 -15.65 5.43 1.91
N GLY A 57 -15.16 6.27 2.83
CA GLY A 57 -15.51 6.25 4.25
C GLY A 57 -14.81 5.15 5.05
N ALA A 58 -13.72 4.58 4.54
CA ALA A 58 -12.89 3.66 5.32
C ALA A 58 -12.11 4.39 6.42
N GLU A 59 -11.87 3.72 7.53
CA GLU A 59 -10.86 4.14 8.50
C GLU A 59 -9.47 3.80 7.95
N LEU A 60 -8.53 4.74 8.01
CA LEU A 60 -7.15 4.52 7.57
C LEU A 60 -6.24 4.21 8.77
N THR A 61 -5.51 3.10 8.69
CA THR A 61 -4.40 2.75 9.57
C THR A 61 -3.09 2.87 8.80
N VAL A 62 -2.22 3.77 9.24
CA VAL A 62 -0.91 4.02 8.63
C VAL A 62 0.15 3.20 9.33
N VAL A 63 0.90 2.40 8.57
CA VAL A 63 2.02 1.60 9.07
C VAL A 63 3.31 2.30 8.70
N ILE A 64 4.02 2.84 9.70
CA ILE A 64 5.23 3.63 9.53
C ILE A 64 6.43 2.69 9.68
N PRO A 65 7.23 2.48 8.60
CA PRO A 65 8.33 1.51 8.61
C PRO A 65 9.43 1.82 9.61
N SER A 66 9.76 3.11 9.79
CA SER A 66 10.96 3.55 10.51
C SER A 66 10.82 4.98 11.07
N GLY A 67 11.73 5.33 11.98
CA GLY A 67 11.78 6.66 12.61
C GLY A 67 12.09 7.81 11.65
N ASP A 68 12.91 7.56 10.63
CA ASP A 68 13.33 8.53 9.61
C ASP A 68 12.54 8.40 8.29
N TYR A 69 11.37 7.76 8.30
CA TYR A 69 10.62 7.45 7.07
C TYR A 69 10.28 8.68 6.22
N GLU A 70 9.98 9.82 6.86
CA GLU A 70 9.69 11.08 6.16
C GLU A 70 10.91 11.63 5.40
N ASP A 71 12.14 11.31 5.84
CA ASP A 71 13.38 11.74 5.20
C ASP A 71 13.65 10.99 3.88
N GLY A 72 12.95 9.87 3.65
CA GLY A 72 13.02 9.08 2.43
C GLY A 72 12.21 9.64 1.25
N PHE A 73 11.43 10.70 1.46
CA PHE A 73 10.65 11.34 0.39
C PHE A 73 11.52 12.34 -0.38
N ALA A 74 11.67 12.13 -1.69
CA ALA A 74 12.54 12.95 -2.55
C ALA A 74 11.91 14.29 -2.95
N ASP A 75 10.58 14.37 -2.97
CA ASP A 75 9.82 15.53 -3.42
C ASP A 75 8.92 16.07 -2.28
N GLU A 76 8.88 17.39 -2.12
CA GLU A 76 8.11 18.03 -1.05
C GLU A 76 6.59 17.86 -1.24
N ALA A 77 6.10 17.77 -2.48
CA ALA A 77 4.67 17.53 -2.73
C ALA A 77 4.27 16.11 -2.33
N ASP A 78 5.13 15.11 -2.59
CA ASP A 78 4.92 13.73 -2.14
C ASP A 78 4.93 13.62 -0.61
N LEU A 79 5.86 14.33 0.06
CA LEU A 79 5.90 14.42 1.53
C LEU A 79 4.68 15.14 2.10
N ALA A 80 4.26 16.25 1.50
CA ALA A 80 3.06 16.98 1.90
C ALA A 80 1.80 16.12 1.76
N ARG A 81 1.72 15.31 0.69
CA ARG A 81 0.63 14.35 0.50
C ARG A 81 0.65 13.24 1.54
N TYR A 82 1.81 12.66 1.83
CA TYR A 82 1.98 11.71 2.93
C TYR A 82 1.47 12.28 4.25
N ARG A 83 1.90 13.49 4.62
CA ARG A 83 1.48 14.17 5.87
C ARG A 83 -0.02 14.44 5.91
N THR A 84 -0.61 14.85 4.79
CA THR A 84 -2.05 15.10 4.67
C THR A 84 -2.86 13.82 4.89
N LEU A 85 -2.44 12.71 4.27
CA LEU A 85 -3.09 11.41 4.43
C LEU A 85 -2.92 10.86 5.86
N LYS A 86 -1.70 10.94 6.40
CA LYS A 86 -1.39 10.54 7.77
C LYS A 86 -2.21 11.31 8.81
N ALA A 87 -2.38 12.62 8.64
CA ALA A 87 -3.21 13.44 9.53
C ALA A 87 -4.71 13.04 9.54
N ARG A 88 -5.17 12.34 8.49
CA ARG A 88 -6.53 11.80 8.39
C ARG A 88 -6.65 10.35 8.87
N ALA A 89 -5.55 9.72 9.24
CA ALA A 89 -5.55 8.35 9.72
C ALA A 89 -6.24 8.23 11.08
N ALA A 90 -7.03 7.18 11.24
CA ALA A 90 -7.63 6.81 12.52
C ALA A 90 -6.58 6.20 13.47
N ARG A 91 -5.50 5.62 12.92
CA ARG A 91 -4.43 4.98 13.68
C ARG A 91 -3.08 5.09 12.98
N GLU A 92 -2.03 5.22 13.78
CA GLU A 92 -0.65 5.04 13.37
C GLU A 92 -0.06 3.81 14.07
N ILE A 93 0.57 2.93 13.30
CA ILE A 93 1.41 1.83 13.79
C ILE A 93 2.84 2.19 13.44
N ARG A 94 3.71 2.28 14.44
CA ARG A 94 5.14 2.56 14.25
C ARG A 94 5.93 1.31 14.54
N LEU A 95 6.71 0.86 13.56
CA LEU A 95 7.61 -0.26 13.76
C LEU A 95 8.91 0.21 14.40
N ASP A 96 9.56 -0.71 15.12
CA ASP A 96 10.78 -0.42 15.90
C ASP A 96 12.03 -0.51 15.02
N PHE A 97 12.06 0.28 13.95
CA PHE A 97 13.25 0.47 13.11
C PHE A 97 13.70 1.93 13.18
N PRO A 98 14.96 2.20 13.54
CA PRO A 98 15.46 3.57 13.57
C PRO A 98 15.59 4.16 12.16
N HIS A 99 15.89 3.31 11.17
CA HIS A 99 16.23 3.72 9.82
C HIS A 99 15.41 3.01 8.74
N SER A 100 15.19 3.72 7.63
CA SER A 100 14.45 3.29 6.43
C SER A 100 15.26 2.30 5.58
N THR A 101 15.51 1.11 6.13
CA THR A 101 16.18 0.02 5.41
C THR A 101 15.19 -0.86 4.65
N ASP A 102 15.71 -1.71 3.75
CA ASP A 102 14.90 -2.70 3.04
C ASP A 102 14.16 -3.65 4.01
N GLU A 103 14.78 -3.99 5.15
CA GLU A 103 14.14 -4.79 6.20
C GLU A 103 12.99 -4.05 6.88
N ALA A 104 13.12 -2.74 7.11
CA ALA A 104 12.05 -1.92 7.68
C ALA A 104 10.85 -1.86 6.72
N TYR A 105 11.10 -1.69 5.43
CA TYR A 105 10.05 -1.72 4.40
C TYR A 105 9.39 -3.09 4.29
N TYR A 106 10.19 -4.16 4.32
CA TYR A 106 9.66 -5.52 4.35
C TYR A 106 8.77 -5.76 5.57
N ALA A 107 9.23 -5.35 6.77
CA ALA A 107 8.48 -5.51 8.00
C ALA A 107 7.15 -4.74 7.98
N ALA A 108 7.12 -3.54 7.40
CA ALA A 108 5.87 -2.78 7.22
C ALA A 108 4.89 -3.49 6.29
N GLY A 109 5.37 -3.97 5.14
CA GLY A 109 4.53 -4.74 4.21
C GLY A 109 4.05 -6.07 4.81
N ALA A 110 4.90 -6.76 5.56
CA ALA A 110 4.56 -7.99 6.27
C ALA A 110 3.49 -7.74 7.34
N TYR A 111 3.66 -6.68 8.14
CA TYR A 111 2.65 -6.27 9.12
C TYR A 111 1.30 -6.03 8.44
N ILE A 112 1.26 -5.32 7.30
CA ILE A 112 0.02 -5.10 6.56
C ILE A 112 -0.61 -6.43 6.11
N ALA A 113 0.19 -7.36 5.57
CA ALA A 113 -0.28 -8.67 5.11
C ALA A 113 -0.81 -9.57 6.25
N ASP A 114 -0.17 -9.50 7.42
CA ASP A 114 -0.59 -10.23 8.62
C ASP A 114 -1.94 -9.72 9.15
N HIS A 115 -2.16 -8.40 9.06
CA HIS A 115 -3.28 -7.73 9.73
C HIS A 115 -4.47 -7.37 8.82
N CYS A 116 -4.37 -7.56 7.50
CA CYS A 116 -5.49 -7.38 6.58
C CYS A 116 -6.30 -8.67 6.38
N ASP A 117 -7.53 -8.61 5.87
CA ASP A 117 -8.29 -9.79 5.43
C ASP A 117 -7.93 -10.17 3.98
N ARG A 118 -7.58 -9.17 3.17
CA ARG A 118 -7.17 -9.27 1.77
C ARG A 118 -6.11 -8.21 1.46
N LEU A 119 -5.14 -8.56 0.62
CA LEU A 119 -4.14 -7.64 0.10
C LEU A 119 -4.44 -7.25 -1.35
N LEU A 120 -4.41 -5.97 -1.66
CA LEU A 120 -4.40 -5.45 -3.03
C LEU A 120 -2.95 -5.16 -3.43
N ALA A 121 -2.54 -5.69 -4.57
CA ALA A 121 -1.19 -5.56 -5.09
C ALA A 121 -1.21 -4.82 -6.43
N VAL A 122 -0.84 -3.53 -6.43
CA VAL A 122 -0.64 -2.76 -7.67
C VAL A 122 0.73 -3.10 -8.22
N TRP A 123 0.79 -4.19 -8.99
CA TRP A 123 2.02 -4.94 -9.24
C TRP A 123 2.03 -5.60 -10.61
N ASP A 124 3.13 -5.43 -11.33
CA ASP A 124 3.40 -5.93 -12.68
C ASP A 124 3.70 -7.44 -12.78
N GLY A 125 3.65 -8.18 -11.67
CA GLY A 125 3.94 -9.60 -11.67
C GLY A 125 5.43 -9.95 -11.63
N LEU A 126 6.33 -8.96 -11.70
CA LEU A 126 7.77 -9.18 -11.72
C LEU A 126 8.39 -9.22 -10.31
N PRO A 127 9.45 -10.02 -10.07
CA PRO A 127 10.16 -10.05 -8.80
C PRO A 127 10.58 -8.66 -8.30
N ALA A 128 10.74 -8.48 -6.99
CA ALA A 128 11.23 -7.22 -6.44
C ALA A 128 12.67 -6.92 -6.92
N ARG A 129 13.01 -5.63 -7.09
CA ARG A 129 14.39 -5.20 -7.42
C ARG A 129 15.34 -5.24 -6.20
N GLY A 130 14.79 -5.39 -4.99
CA GLY A 130 15.46 -5.46 -3.69
C GLY A 130 14.48 -5.96 -2.63
N LEU A 131 14.96 -6.22 -1.41
CA LEU A 131 14.12 -6.76 -0.33
C LEU A 131 13.04 -5.75 0.07
N GLY A 132 11.83 -6.25 0.32
CA GLY A 132 10.70 -5.40 0.77
C GLY A 132 9.99 -4.69 -0.37
N GLY A 133 10.31 -5.02 -1.62
CA GLY A 133 9.51 -4.58 -2.77
C GLY A 133 8.16 -5.31 -2.85
N THR A 134 7.28 -4.79 -3.70
CA THR A 134 5.90 -5.29 -3.88
C THR A 134 5.81 -6.80 -4.09
N GLY A 135 6.71 -7.38 -4.90
CA GLY A 135 6.73 -8.82 -5.19
C GLY A 135 7.03 -9.69 -3.96
N ASP A 136 7.85 -9.19 -3.02
CA ASP A 136 8.18 -9.92 -1.79
C ASP A 136 6.97 -9.95 -0.86
N ILE A 137 6.27 -8.83 -0.73
CA ILE A 137 5.06 -8.74 0.10
C ILE A 137 3.92 -9.59 -0.48
N VAL A 138 3.79 -9.62 -1.82
CA VAL A 138 2.85 -10.53 -2.49
C VAL A 138 3.19 -11.99 -2.20
N THR A 139 4.46 -12.37 -2.30
CA THR A 139 4.93 -13.73 -1.98
C THR A 139 4.64 -14.07 -0.52
N TYR A 140 4.99 -13.16 0.40
CA TYR A 140 4.75 -13.33 1.84
C TYR A 140 3.25 -13.50 2.14
N ALA A 141 2.40 -12.61 1.66
CA ALA A 141 0.95 -12.69 1.86
C ALA A 141 0.37 -14.02 1.34
N ARG A 142 0.79 -14.46 0.15
CA ARG A 142 0.36 -15.76 -0.39
C ARG A 142 0.82 -16.94 0.48
N SER A 143 2.01 -16.87 1.08
CA SER A 143 2.51 -17.90 1.98
C SER A 143 1.67 -18.05 3.25
N LEU A 144 1.00 -16.98 3.69
CA LEU A 144 0.05 -16.97 4.80
C LEU A 144 -1.35 -17.47 4.41
N GLY A 145 -1.58 -17.79 3.13
CA GLY A 145 -2.91 -18.05 2.60
C GLY A 145 -3.80 -16.81 2.49
N ARG A 146 -3.22 -15.60 2.57
CA ARG A 146 -3.96 -14.34 2.43
C ARG A 146 -4.43 -14.18 0.97
N PRO A 147 -5.72 -13.90 0.71
CA PRO A 147 -6.17 -13.56 -0.63
C PRO A 147 -5.44 -12.30 -1.14
N VAL A 148 -4.82 -12.41 -2.33
CA VAL A 148 -4.14 -11.30 -3.00
C VAL A 148 -4.85 -11.01 -4.33
N THR A 149 -5.28 -9.76 -4.52
CA THR A 149 -5.71 -9.26 -5.84
C THR A 149 -4.56 -8.53 -6.49
N VAL A 150 -4.10 -9.01 -7.65
CA VAL A 150 -3.15 -8.25 -8.46
C VAL A 150 -3.94 -7.29 -9.35
N ILE A 151 -3.59 -6.00 -9.28
CA ILE A 151 -4.21 -4.92 -10.04
C ILE A 151 -3.16 -4.39 -11.00
N TRP A 152 -3.14 -4.95 -12.20
CA TRP A 152 -2.23 -4.59 -13.28
C TRP A 152 -2.71 -5.17 -14.61
N ARG A 153 -2.42 -4.49 -15.72
CA ARG A 153 -2.70 -5.05 -17.05
C ARG A 153 -1.54 -5.93 -17.50
N GLU A 154 -1.88 -7.12 -17.98
CA GLU A 154 -0.89 -8.05 -18.55
C GLU A 154 -0.12 -7.37 -19.69
N GLY A 155 1.21 -7.55 -19.70
CA GLY A 155 2.10 -7.03 -20.75
C GLY A 155 2.57 -5.58 -20.57
N VAL A 156 2.10 -4.85 -19.56
CA VAL A 156 2.62 -3.50 -19.27
C VAL A 156 3.79 -3.60 -18.29
N GLU A 157 4.94 -3.06 -18.66
CA GLU A 157 6.11 -3.03 -17.77
C GLU A 157 6.01 -1.87 -16.77
N ARG A 158 6.51 -2.10 -15.55
CA ARG A 158 6.82 -0.98 -14.65
C ARG A 158 8.04 -0.23 -15.21
N GLY A 159 7.96 1.10 -15.25
CA GLY A 159 9.05 1.95 -15.73
C GLY A 159 10.38 1.85 -14.95
#